data_AF-W0RR14-F1
#
_entry.id   AF-W0RR14-F1
#
_cell.length_a   1.000
_cell.length_b   1.000
_cell.length_c   1.000
_cell.angle_alpha   90.00
_cell.angle_beta   90.00
_cell.angle_gamma   90.00
#
_symmetry.space_group_name_H-M   'P 1'
#
loop_
_entity.id
_entity.type
_entity.pdbx_description
1 polymer ?
#
loop_
_entity_poly.entity_id
_entity_poly.type
_entity_poly.pdbx_seq_one_letter_code
_entity_poly.pdbx_strand_id
1 'polypeptide(L)'
;MSGRPRRVVFALFPGCEILDVAGPLQAFHEAAACGVPYEIGYAAATPALVTAQGLTLAALPPFPEVGPDDRVFVPGFALGTGRPPASLARWVRDASRAGAQVC
;
A
#
# COMPACT_ATOMS: atom_id res chain seq x y z
N MET A 1 -6.03 25.60 -7.65
CA MET A 1 -5.78 24.45 -8.54
C MET A 1 -6.53 23.25 -7.96
N SER A 2 -7.72 22.95 -8.49
CA SER A 2 -8.52 21.80 -8.02
C SER A 2 -8.28 20.62 -8.97
N GLY A 3 -7.26 19.82 -8.69
CA GLY A 3 -7.11 18.50 -9.29
C GLY A 3 -7.78 17.46 -8.39
N ARG A 4 -8.37 16.40 -8.97
CA ARG A 4 -8.88 15.27 -8.18
C ARG A 4 -7.76 14.72 -7.27
N PRO A 5 -8.10 14.27 -6.04
CA PRO A 5 -7.14 13.62 -5.16
C PRO A 5 -6.50 12.43 -5.86
N ARG A 6 -5.18 12.27 -5.68
CA ARG A 6 -4.42 11.13 -6.18
C ARG A 6 -4.31 10.13 -5.05
N ARG A 7 -5.07 9.03 -5.11
CA ARG A 7 -5.05 8.02 -4.06
C ARG A 7 -3.78 7.19 -4.15
N VAL A 8 -3.14 6.96 -3.01
CA VAL A 8 -1.99 6.06 -2.84
C VAL A 8 -2.37 5.03 -1.80
N VAL A 9 -2.48 3.77 -2.22
CA VAL A 9 -2.87 2.65 -1.36
C VAL A 9 -1.63 1.81 -1.03
N PHE A 10 -1.26 1.78 0.25
CA PHE A 10 -0.26 0.87 0.78
C PHE A 10 -0.90 -0.51 1.00
N ALA A 11 -0.51 -1.48 0.19
CA ALA A 11 -1.03 -2.84 0.22
C ALA A 11 -0.22 -3.70 1.20
N LEU A 12 -0.61 -3.65 2.47
CA LEU A 12 0.13 -4.27 3.56
C LEU A 12 -0.22 -5.76 3.72
N PHE A 13 0.73 -6.52 4.23
CA PHE A 13 0.58 -7.96 4.45
C PHE A 13 1.48 -8.45 5.58
N PRO A 14 1.16 -9.57 6.24
CA PRO A 14 2.02 -10.14 7.28
C PRO A 14 3.45 -10.39 6.77
N GLY A 15 4.44 -9.93 7.52
CA GLY A 15 5.85 -10.06 7.18
C GLY A 15 6.37 -9.07 6.14
N CYS A 16 5.62 -8.01 5.81
CA CYS A 16 6.17 -6.92 5.01
C CYS A 16 7.27 -6.16 5.78
N GLU A 17 8.26 -5.64 5.04
CA GLU A 17 9.34 -4.81 5.59
C GLU A 17 8.81 -3.41 5.94
N ILE A 18 8.94 -2.99 7.21
CA ILE A 18 8.36 -1.71 7.64
C ILE A 18 9.07 -0.50 7.03
N LEU A 19 10.38 -0.62 6.72
CA LEU A 19 11.15 0.45 6.10
C LEU A 19 10.63 0.79 4.70
N ASP A 20 10.24 -0.25 3.95
CA ASP A 20 9.68 -0.11 2.60
C ASP A 20 8.31 0.59 2.61
N VAL A 21 7.59 0.53 3.74
CA VAL A 21 6.36 1.32 3.94
C VAL A 21 6.70 2.74 4.36
N ALA A 22 7.54 2.89 5.37
CA ALA A 22 7.79 4.17 6.03
C ALA A 22 8.42 5.23 5.11
N GLY A 23 9.38 4.84 4.25
CA GLY A 23 10.06 5.77 3.35
C GLY A 23 9.10 6.46 2.37
N PRO A 24 8.41 5.71 1.50
CA PRO A 24 7.42 6.25 0.57
C PRO A 24 6.25 6.94 1.29
N LEU A 25 5.80 6.40 2.43
CA LEU A 25 4.75 7.02 3.22
C LEU A 25 5.14 8.45 3.62
N GLN A 26 6.34 8.65 4.17
CA GLN A 26 6.82 9.97 4.55
C GLN A 26 6.88 10.89 3.32
N ALA A 27 7.41 10.41 2.19
CA ALA A 27 7.51 11.20 0.97
C ALA A 27 6.14 11.69 0.45
N PHE A 28 5.14 10.81 0.41
CA PHE A 28 3.77 11.19 0.02
C PHE A 28 3.12 12.14 1.03
N HIS A 29 3.38 11.93 2.33
CA HIS A 29 2.89 12.81 3.39
C HIS A 29 3.42 14.24 3.25
N GLU A 30 4.73 14.38 3.05
CA GLU A 30 5.36 15.70 2.85
C GLU A 30 4.90 16.37 1.56
N ALA A 31 4.75 15.60 0.47
CA ALA A 31 4.22 16.13 -0.78
C ALA A 31 2.78 16.63 -0.61
N ALA A 32 1.97 15.95 0.21
CA ALA A 32 0.63 16.42 0.55
C ALA A 32 0.66 17.74 1.34
N ALA A 33 1.54 17.86 2.32
CA ALA A 33 1.75 19.10 3.07
C ALA A 33 2.22 20.26 2.17
N CYS A 34 2.92 19.95 1.08
CA CYS A 34 3.34 20.92 0.06
C CYS A 34 2.26 21.25 -1.00
N GLY A 35 1.02 20.77 -0.82
CA GLY A 35 -0.13 21.12 -1.66
C GLY A 35 -0.39 20.19 -2.84
N VAL A 36 0.31 19.05 -2.94
CA VAL A 36 -0.07 17.99 -3.88
C VAL A 36 -1.26 17.22 -3.28
N PRO A 37 -2.38 17.00 -4.00
CA PRO A 37 -3.58 16.44 -3.40
C PRO A 37 -3.48 14.90 -3.26
N TYR A 38 -2.48 14.38 -2.55
CA TYR A 38 -2.39 12.94 -2.27
C TYR A 38 -3.35 12.53 -1.16
N GLU A 39 -4.07 11.44 -1.39
CA GLU A 39 -4.89 10.76 -0.36
C GLU A 39 -4.23 9.41 -0.05
N ILE A 40 -3.74 9.26 1.18
CA ILE A 40 -2.98 8.08 1.60
C ILE A 40 -3.91 7.10 2.29
N GLY A 41 -3.96 5.86 1.80
CA GLY A 41 -4.72 4.76 2.39
C GLY A 41 -3.82 3.57 2.70
N TYR A 42 -4.22 2.78 3.70
CA TYR A 42 -3.59 1.50 4.07
C TYR A 42 -4.63 0.42 3.92
N ALA A 43 -4.27 -0.74 3.37
CA ALA A 43 -5.20 -1.85 3.23
C ALA A 43 -4.49 -3.19 3.37
N ALA A 44 -5.19 -4.18 3.92
CA ALA A 44 -4.70 -5.55 4.05
C ALA A 44 -5.85 -6.56 3.95
N ALA A 45 -5.52 -7.82 3.66
CA ALA A 45 -6.51 -8.90 3.67
C ALA A 45 -7.00 -9.26 5.09
N THR A 46 -6.27 -8.83 6.13
CA THR A 46 -6.58 -9.07 7.54
C THR A 46 -6.67 -7.73 8.29
N PRO A 47 -7.49 -7.62 9.34
CA PRO A 47 -7.69 -6.35 10.06
C PRO A 47 -6.45 -5.90 10.86
N ALA A 48 -5.51 -6.82 11.09
CA ALA A 48 -4.22 -6.57 11.69
C ALA A 48 -3.17 -7.54 11.13
N LEU A 49 -1.90 -7.16 11.24
CA LEU A 49 -0.74 -7.94 10.83
C LEU A 49 0.50 -7.57 11.65
N VAL A 50 1.52 -8.43 11.60
CA VAL A 50 2.84 -8.17 12.15
C VAL A 50 3.82 -8.02 11.00
N THR A 51 4.61 -6.95 11.02
CA THR A 51 5.70 -6.68 10.05
C THR A 51 6.88 -7.62 10.29
N ALA A 52 7.83 -7.68 9.35
CA ALA A 52 9.05 -8.47 9.51
C ALA A 52 9.87 -8.06 10.76
N GLN A 53 9.77 -6.78 11.16
CA GLN A 53 10.44 -6.21 12.34
C GLN A 53 9.67 -6.39 13.65
N GLY A 54 8.53 -7.09 13.64
CA GLY A 54 7.74 -7.36 14.84
C GLY A 54 6.77 -6.25 15.25
N LEU A 55 6.63 -5.18 14.45
CA LEU A 55 5.63 -4.15 14.71
C LEU A 55 4.24 -4.63 14.29
N THR A 56 3.26 -4.48 15.17
CA THR A 56 1.84 -4.75 14.87
C THR A 56 1.18 -3.54 14.24
N LEU A 57 0.58 -3.74 13.07
CA LEU A 57 -0.30 -2.77 12.41
C LEU A 57 -1.74 -3.27 12.52
N ALA A 58 -2.66 -2.40 12.95
CA ALA A 58 -4.05 -2.75 13.22
C ALA A 58 -5.00 -1.71 12.61
N ALA A 59 -6.31 -1.99 12.70
CA ALA A 59 -7.37 -1.19 12.08
C ALA A 59 -7.20 -1.05 10.54
N LEU A 60 -6.73 -2.13 9.90
CA LEU A 60 -6.51 -2.17 8.47
C LEU A 60 -7.82 -2.51 7.74
N PRO A 61 -8.33 -1.65 6.86
CA PRO A 61 -9.48 -1.98 6.02
C PRO A 61 -9.10 -3.04 4.97
N PRO A 62 -10.09 -3.75 4.41
CA PRO A 62 -9.86 -4.67 3.31
C PRO A 62 -9.35 -3.92 2.07
N PHE A 63 -8.76 -4.67 1.13
CA PHE A 63 -8.33 -4.12 -0.14
C PHE A 63 -9.47 -3.45 -0.91
N PRO A 64 -9.35 -2.17 -1.30
CA PRO A 64 -10.40 -1.45 -2.01
C PRO A 64 -10.40 -1.80 -3.51
N GLU A 65 -11.47 -1.44 -4.20
CA GLU A 65 -11.43 -1.27 -5.66
C GLU A 65 -10.50 -0.11 -6.02
N VAL A 66 -9.71 -0.28 -7.07
CA VAL A 66 -8.78 0.73 -7.60
C VAL A 66 -9.00 0.94 -9.09
N GLY A 67 -8.57 2.09 -9.62
CA GLY A 67 -8.65 2.42 -11.04
C GLY A 67 -7.42 3.16 -11.57
N PRO A 68 -7.51 3.70 -12.81
CA PRO A 68 -6.37 4.30 -13.52
C PRO A 68 -5.70 5.50 -12.83
N ASP A 69 -6.41 6.19 -11.95
CA ASP A 69 -5.90 7.35 -11.22
C ASP A 69 -5.21 6.97 -9.90
N ASP A 70 -5.30 5.70 -9.49
CA ASP A 70 -4.79 5.21 -8.22
C ASP A 70 -3.37 4.66 -8.34
N ARG A 71 -2.62 4.81 -7.26
CA ARG A 71 -1.32 4.16 -7.05
C ARG A 71 -1.44 3.09 -5.99
N VAL A 72 -0.82 1.95 -6.25
CA VAL A 72 -0.72 0.83 -5.31
C VAL A 72 0.75 0.65 -4.97
N PHE A 73 1.10 0.84 -3.70
CA PHE A 73 2.46 0.61 -3.20
C PHE A 73 2.53 -0.75 -2.53
N VAL A 74 3.40 -1.64 -3.01
CA VAL A 74 3.60 -2.98 -2.44
C VAL A 74 4.97 -3.03 -1.75
N PRO A 75 5.03 -3.07 -0.40
CA PRO A 75 6.31 -3.17 0.30
C PRO A 75 6.99 -4.51 0.03
N GLY A 76 8.31 -4.52 0.17
CA GLY A 76 9.11 -5.73 0.10
C GLY A 76 8.88 -6.66 1.30
N PHE A 77 9.57 -7.80 1.24
CA PHE A 77 9.54 -8.85 2.24
C PHE A 77 10.88 -9.59 2.25
N ALA A 78 11.19 -10.26 3.36
CA ALA A 78 12.41 -11.04 3.51
C ALA A 78 12.61 -12.04 2.35
N LEU A 79 13.66 -11.83 1.56
CA LEU A 79 14.01 -12.70 0.44
C LEU A 79 14.42 -14.10 0.96
N GLY A 80 13.98 -15.15 0.28
CA GLY A 80 14.34 -16.54 0.58
C GLY A 80 13.48 -17.24 1.64
N THR A 81 12.85 -16.50 2.55
CA THR A 81 11.97 -17.07 3.59
C THR A 81 10.52 -16.57 3.49
N GLY A 82 10.31 -15.38 2.91
CA GLY A 82 9.01 -14.79 2.70
C GLY A 82 8.40 -15.10 1.32
N ARG A 83 7.08 -15.11 1.28
CA ARG A 83 6.31 -15.04 0.03
C ARG A 83 5.09 -14.13 0.25
N PRO A 84 4.69 -13.32 -0.73
CA PRO A 84 3.48 -12.54 -0.61
C PRO A 84 2.27 -13.48 -0.49
N PRO A 85 1.28 -13.15 0.35
CA PRO A 85 0.05 -13.93 0.43
C PRO A 85 -0.66 -14.02 -0.92
N ALA A 86 -1.30 -15.16 -1.21
CA ALA A 86 -2.04 -15.35 -2.46
C ALA A 86 -3.17 -14.32 -2.64
N SER A 87 -3.76 -13.84 -1.54
CA SER A 87 -4.75 -12.76 -1.53
C SER A 87 -4.18 -11.45 -2.04
N LEU A 88 -3.00 -11.05 -1.54
CA LEU A 88 -2.28 -9.87 -2.02
C LEU A 88 -1.93 -10.01 -3.51
N ALA A 89 -1.31 -11.12 -3.91
CA ALA A 89 -0.91 -11.35 -5.30
C ALA A 89 -2.10 -11.40 -6.27
N ARG A 90 -3.27 -11.85 -5.82
CA ARG A 90 -4.51 -11.76 -6.60
C ARG A 90 -4.94 -10.31 -6.75
N TRP A 91 -5.08 -9.59 -5.64
CA TRP A 91 -5.57 -8.21 -5.66
C TRP A 91 -4.64 -7.28 -6.44
N VAL A 92 -3.30 -7.40 -6.31
CA VAL A 92 -2.34 -6.60 -7.09
C VAL A 92 -2.46 -6.86 -8.60
N ARG A 93 -2.72 -8.11 -9.02
CA ARG A 93 -2.98 -8.42 -10.43
C ARG A 93 -4.26 -7.78 -10.92
N ASP A 94 -5.31 -7.81 -10.11
CA ASP A 94 -6.60 -7.21 -10.47
C ASP A 94 -6.50 -5.68 -10.50
N ALA A 95 -5.75 -5.07 -9.58
CA ALA A 95 -5.41 -3.66 -9.57
C ALA A 95 -4.67 -3.22 -10.84
N SER A 96 -3.64 -3.97 -11.22
CA SER A 96 -2.90 -3.71 -12.46
C SER A 96 -3.79 -3.82 -13.69
N ARG A 97 -4.69 -4.83 -13.75
CA ARG A 97 -5.68 -4.98 -14.83
C ARG A 97 -6.70 -3.85 -14.88
N ALA A 98 -7.06 -3.28 -13.72
CA ALA A 98 -7.93 -2.13 -13.61
C ALA A 98 -7.25 -0.79 -13.99
N GLY A 99 -5.95 -0.83 -14.32
CA GLY A 99 -5.17 0.32 -14.78
C GLY A 99 -4.45 1.09 -13.68
N ALA A 100 -4.53 0.65 -12.42
CA ALA A 100 -3.80 1.29 -11.32
C ALA A 100 -2.29 1.17 -11.54
N GLN A 101 -1.55 2.21 -11.17
CA GLN A 101 -0.10 2.18 -11.18
C GLN A 101 0.40 1.38 -9.98
N VAL A 102 0.96 0.19 -10.22
CA VAL A 102 1.58 -0.64 -9.18
C VAL A 102 3.06 -0.30 -9.08
N CYS A 103 3.51 0.02 -7.87
CA CYS A 103 4.88 0.43 -7.53
C CYS A 103 5.47 -0.55 -6.51
#